data_AF-A0A942XXB6-F1
#
_entry.id   AF-A0A942XXB6-F1
#
_cell.length_a   1.000
_cell.length_b   1.000
_cell.length_c   1.000
_cell.angle_alpha   90.00
_cell.angle_beta   90.00
_cell.angle_gamma   90.00
#
_symmetry.space_group_name_H-M   'P 1'
#
loop_
_entity.id
_entity.type
_entity.pdbx_description
1 polymer ?
#
loop_
_entity_poly.entity_id
_entity_poly.type
_entity_poly.pdbx_seq_one_letter_code
_entity_poly.pdbx_strand_id
1 'polypeptide(L)'
;MLTIEVNGYRQAKEILDGLPDGMQKSILLAALRQSVRPMLISARGKVPVRSSKLKRQLRIVRFRDRNAPKTEVAVAVKPVFDRSKKSGAVNQYYGKFIHEGTKDPRLSRKGKMLVFENKQGEKIFVRSVKGIRATPFLEMAYDESGERTITIFGDELTSAVERYVQKHFKPVKG
;
A
#
# COMPACT_ATOMS: atom_id res chain seq x y z
N MET A 1 -29.88 18.92 -19.01
CA MET A 1 -28.50 18.46 -18.75
C MET A 1 -28.19 18.82 -17.31
N LEU A 2 -27.74 17.87 -16.47
CA LEU A 2 -27.61 18.07 -15.02
C LEU A 2 -26.25 18.73 -14.70
N THR A 3 -26.28 19.95 -14.17
CA THR A 3 -25.10 20.61 -13.57
C THR A 3 -25.06 20.20 -12.10
N ILE A 4 -23.97 19.54 -11.69
CA ILE A 4 -23.80 19.08 -10.30
C ILE A 4 -22.54 19.76 -9.75
N GLU A 5 -22.73 20.63 -8.76
CA GLU A 5 -21.65 21.22 -7.96
C GLU A 5 -21.50 20.45 -6.65
N VAL A 6 -20.26 20.24 -6.20
CA VAL A 6 -19.95 19.49 -4.97
C VAL A 6 -19.50 20.47 -3.89
N ASN A 7 -20.38 20.79 -2.94
CA ASN A 7 -20.10 21.76 -1.88
C ASN A 7 -19.70 21.10 -0.56
N GLY A 8 -18.66 20.27 -0.58
CA GLY A 8 -18.13 19.56 0.60
C GLY A 8 -18.62 18.12 0.76
N TYR A 9 -18.28 17.51 1.90
CA TYR A 9 -18.44 16.06 2.12
C TYR A 9 -19.89 15.58 2.04
N ARG A 10 -20.84 16.36 2.55
CA ARG A 10 -22.27 15.97 2.59
C ARG A 10 -22.82 15.82 1.17
N GLN A 11 -22.60 16.81 0.33
CA GLN A 11 -23.02 16.83 -1.08
C GLN A 11 -22.26 15.75 -1.87
N ALA A 12 -20.96 15.58 -1.61
CA ALA A 12 -20.18 14.50 -2.22
C ALA A 12 -20.78 13.12 -1.89
N LYS A 13 -21.20 12.90 -0.64
CA LYS A 13 -21.85 11.67 -0.20
C LYS A 13 -23.21 11.47 -0.88
N GLU A 14 -24.06 12.49 -0.93
CA GLU A 14 -25.36 12.40 -1.60
C GLU A 14 -25.23 12.06 -3.09
N ILE A 15 -24.27 12.67 -3.78
CA ILE A 15 -23.96 12.35 -5.18
C ILE A 15 -23.47 10.90 -5.28
N LEU A 16 -22.56 10.49 -4.39
CA LEU A 16 -22.02 9.13 -4.37
C LEU A 16 -23.14 8.10 -4.19
N ASP A 17 -24.01 8.31 -3.20
CA ASP A 17 -25.11 7.39 -2.86
C ASP A 17 -26.12 7.25 -4.01
N GLY A 18 -26.26 8.28 -4.86
CA GLY A 18 -27.08 8.25 -6.07
C GLY A 18 -26.47 7.52 -7.28
N LEU A 19 -25.21 7.08 -7.23
CA LEU A 19 -24.53 6.42 -8.35
C LEU A 19 -24.65 4.89 -8.29
N PRO A 20 -24.53 4.18 -9.42
CA PRO A 20 -24.41 2.72 -9.44
C PRO A 20 -23.15 2.23 -8.69
N ASP A 21 -23.25 1.05 -8.04
CA ASP A 21 -22.18 0.44 -7.22
C ASP A 21 -20.78 0.44 -7.88
N GLY A 22 -20.73 0.19 -9.19
CA GLY A 22 -19.47 0.16 -9.93
C GLY A 22 -18.76 1.52 -9.94
N MET A 23 -19.53 2.60 -10.06
CA MET A 23 -19.04 3.98 -10.03
C MET A 23 -18.65 4.37 -8.61
N GLN A 24 -19.51 4.06 -7.63
CA GLN A 24 -19.24 4.32 -6.21
C GLN A 24 -17.89 3.71 -5.79
N LYS A 25 -17.65 2.45 -6.15
CA LYS A 25 -16.37 1.78 -5.88
C LYS A 25 -15.18 2.48 -6.49
N SER A 26 -15.31 2.95 -7.73
CA SER A 26 -14.20 3.62 -8.43
C SER A 26 -13.80 4.90 -7.69
N ILE A 27 -14.80 5.68 -7.28
CA ILE A 27 -14.64 6.93 -6.52
C ILE A 27 -14.06 6.64 -5.13
N LEU A 28 -14.66 5.70 -4.38
CA LEU A 28 -14.18 5.28 -3.05
C LEU A 28 -12.73 4.78 -3.11
N LEU A 29 -12.40 3.97 -4.13
CA LEU A 29 -11.03 3.47 -4.30
C LEU A 29 -10.04 4.59 -4.62
N ALA A 30 -10.46 5.61 -5.39
CA ALA A 30 -9.65 6.78 -5.64
C ALA A 30 -9.40 7.56 -4.35
N ALA A 31 -10.46 7.89 -3.60
CA ALA A 31 -10.38 8.60 -2.33
C ALA A 31 -9.49 7.87 -1.31
N LEU A 32 -9.74 6.57 -1.07
CA LEU A 32 -8.95 5.73 -0.17
C LEU A 32 -7.47 5.65 -0.57
N ARG A 33 -7.17 5.61 -1.87
CA ARG A 33 -5.77 5.61 -2.33
C ARG A 33 -5.07 6.92 -2.05
N GLN A 34 -5.78 8.04 -2.09
CA GLN A 34 -5.21 9.34 -1.78
C GLN A 34 -5.04 9.50 -0.27
N SER A 35 -6.05 9.14 0.52
CA SER A 35 -6.02 9.30 1.98
C SER A 35 -4.91 8.48 2.65
N VAL A 36 -4.53 7.35 2.06
CA VAL A 36 -3.46 6.47 2.57
C VAL A 36 -2.06 6.85 2.03
N ARG A 37 -1.93 7.85 1.15
CA ARG A 37 -0.62 8.31 0.65
C ARG A 37 0.35 8.77 1.75
N PRO A 38 -0.07 9.54 2.78
CA PRO A 38 0.82 9.93 3.87
C PRO A 38 1.45 8.72 4.57
N MET A 39 0.67 7.67 4.81
CA MET A 39 1.16 6.41 5.38
C MET A 39 2.19 5.73 4.48
N LEU A 40 1.97 5.70 3.16
CA LEU A 40 2.97 5.17 2.23
C LEU A 40 4.29 5.96 2.27
N ILE A 41 4.21 7.29 2.35
CA ILE A 41 5.37 8.18 2.42
C ILE A 41 6.13 7.94 3.73
N SER A 42 5.41 7.90 4.86
CA SER A 42 5.99 7.61 6.18
C SER A 42 6.66 6.22 6.20
N ALA A 43 5.97 5.18 5.74
CA ALA A 43 6.53 3.83 5.65
C ALA A 43 7.81 3.79 4.81
N ARG A 44 7.87 4.53 3.70
CA ARG A 44 9.07 4.66 2.87
C ARG A 44 10.21 5.40 3.55
N GLY A 45 9.92 6.33 4.45
CA GLY A 45 10.91 7.01 5.29
C GLY A 45 11.51 6.10 6.36
N LYS A 46 10.71 5.16 6.89
CA LYS A 46 11.08 4.27 8.00
C LYS A 46 11.77 2.97 7.58
N VAL A 47 11.75 2.62 6.30
CA VAL A 47 12.45 1.43 5.79
C VAL A 47 13.98 1.65 5.82
N PRO A 48 14.74 0.74 6.45
CA PRO A 48 16.21 0.77 6.39
C PRO A 48 16.75 0.72 4.96
N VAL A 49 17.66 1.63 4.62
CA VAL A 49 18.21 1.76 3.26
C VAL A 49 19.49 0.94 3.11
N ARG A 50 19.34 -0.33 2.70
CA ARG A 50 20.49 -1.15 2.25
C ARG A 50 20.68 -1.12 0.73
N SER A 51 19.59 -1.27 -0.02
CA SER A 51 19.58 -1.22 -1.50
C SER A 51 18.44 -0.38 -2.07
N SER A 52 17.67 0.30 -1.22
CA SER A 52 16.41 1.00 -1.53
C SER A 52 15.30 0.14 -2.17
N LYS A 53 15.55 -1.15 -2.46
CA LYS A 53 14.62 -2.05 -3.15
C LYS A 53 13.31 -2.20 -2.38
N LEU A 54 13.37 -2.40 -1.07
CA LEU A 54 12.18 -2.50 -0.22
C LEU A 54 11.36 -1.21 -0.22
N LYS A 55 12.03 -0.05 -0.14
CA LYS A 55 11.39 1.28 -0.24
C LYS A 55 10.63 1.44 -1.56
N ARG A 56 11.21 1.01 -2.68
CA ARG A 56 10.57 1.05 -4.02
C ARG A 56 9.43 0.03 -4.16
N GLN A 57 9.48 -1.08 -3.41
CA GLN A 57 8.46 -2.12 -3.43
C GLN A 57 7.21 -1.76 -2.61
N LEU A 58 7.28 -0.80 -1.69
CA LEU A 58 6.08 -0.33 -0.97
C LEU A 58 5.09 0.35 -1.92
N ARG A 59 3.86 -0.17 -1.94
CA ARG A 59 2.74 0.35 -2.72
C ARG A 59 1.44 0.27 -1.93
N ILE A 60 0.48 1.11 -2.33
CA ILE A 60 -0.92 0.97 -1.93
C ILE A 60 -1.55 -0.09 -2.83
N VAL A 61 -2.09 -1.14 -2.23
CA VAL A 61 -2.79 -2.21 -2.92
C VAL A 61 -4.25 -2.21 -2.55
N ARG A 62 -5.11 -2.62 -3.48
CA ARG A 62 -6.47 -3.00 -3.13
C ARG A 62 -6.43 -4.36 -2.43
N PHE A 63 -7.05 -4.46 -1.27
CA PHE A 63 -7.32 -5.75 -0.66
C PHE A 63 -8.51 -6.38 -1.39
N ARG A 64 -8.30 -7.58 -1.94
CA ARG A 64 -9.33 -8.31 -2.69
C ARG A 64 -9.80 -9.46 -1.84
N ASP A 65 -10.68 -9.16 -0.91
CA ASP A 65 -11.49 -10.18 -0.29
C ASP A 65 -12.54 -10.67 -1.30
N ARG A 66 -12.66 -11.99 -1.44
CA ARG A 66 -13.65 -12.62 -2.34
C ARG A 66 -15.02 -12.75 -1.68
N ASN A 67 -15.05 -12.70 -0.35
CA ASN A 67 -16.25 -12.85 0.46
C ASN A 67 -16.84 -11.50 0.88
N ALA A 68 -16.05 -10.42 0.81
CA ALA A 68 -16.54 -9.08 1.12
C ALA A 68 -17.68 -8.67 0.18
N PRO A 69 -18.67 -7.92 0.68
CA PRO A 69 -19.74 -7.37 -0.14
C PRO A 69 -19.21 -6.64 -1.37
N LYS A 70 -19.98 -6.74 -2.46
CA LYS A 70 -19.73 -5.94 -3.67
C LYS A 70 -19.96 -4.44 -3.45
N THR A 71 -20.10 -3.95 -2.23
CA THR A 71 -20.16 -2.52 -1.92
C THR A 71 -18.92 -2.06 -1.13
N GLU A 72 -18.09 -2.98 -0.66
CA GLU A 72 -16.94 -2.67 0.20
C GLU A 72 -15.64 -2.50 -0.61
N VAL A 73 -14.83 -1.52 -0.21
CA VAL A 73 -13.50 -1.28 -0.76
C VAL A 73 -12.49 -1.15 0.39
N ALA A 74 -11.50 -2.02 0.39
CA ALA A 74 -10.38 -1.97 1.32
C ALA A 74 -9.06 -1.77 0.56
N VAL A 75 -8.18 -0.95 1.14
CA VAL A 75 -6.81 -0.71 0.65
C VAL A 75 -5.80 -0.99 1.76
N ALA A 76 -4.57 -1.33 1.39
CA ALA A 76 -3.49 -1.56 2.33
C ALA A 76 -2.16 -1.02 1.78
N VAL A 77 -1.29 -0.55 2.67
CA VAL A 77 0.13 -0.30 2.33
C VAL A 77 0.90 -1.58 2.58
N LYS A 78 1.51 -2.15 1.54
CA LYS A 78 2.36 -3.32 1.70
C LYS A 78 3.49 -3.38 0.67
N PRO A 79 4.56 -4.15 0.94
CA PRO A 79 5.53 -4.49 -0.09
C PRO A 79 4.88 -5.31 -1.22
N VAL A 80 5.01 -4.84 -2.45
CA VAL A 80 4.66 -5.56 -3.68
C VAL A 80 5.96 -5.95 -4.36
N PHE A 81 6.22 -7.25 -4.35
CA PHE A 81 7.44 -7.80 -4.92
C PHE A 81 7.19 -8.25 -6.35
N ASP A 82 8.14 -7.98 -7.24
CA ASP A 82 8.12 -8.52 -8.58
C ASP A 82 8.24 -10.04 -8.53
N ARG A 83 7.43 -10.72 -9.36
CA ARG A 83 7.63 -12.14 -9.65
C ARG A 83 8.90 -12.27 -10.50
N SER A 84 9.84 -13.10 -10.06
CA SER A 84 10.92 -13.54 -10.94
C SER A 84 10.31 -14.24 -12.16
N LYS A 85 10.55 -13.73 -13.37
CA LYS A 85 10.06 -14.36 -14.62
C LYS A 85 10.62 -15.78 -14.81
N LYS A 86 11.81 -16.07 -14.27
CA LYS A 86 12.50 -17.38 -14.40
C LYS A 86 12.08 -18.40 -13.35
N SER A 87 11.78 -17.98 -12.13
CA SER A 87 11.49 -18.92 -11.02
C SER A 87 10.08 -18.81 -10.46
N GLY A 88 9.27 -17.85 -10.93
CA GLY A 88 7.95 -17.53 -10.38
C GLY A 88 7.96 -17.04 -8.91
N ALA A 89 9.12 -17.12 -8.25
CA ALA A 89 9.26 -16.86 -6.83
C ALA A 89 9.15 -15.36 -6.53
N VAL A 90 8.28 -15.05 -5.59
CA VAL A 90 8.10 -13.72 -5.03
C VAL A 90 9.02 -13.63 -3.82
N ASN A 91 9.98 -12.70 -3.79
CA ASN A 91 10.85 -12.52 -2.62
C ASN A 91 10.09 -11.81 -1.48
N GLN A 92 9.03 -12.44 -0.98
CA GLN A 92 8.12 -11.90 0.04
C GLN A 92 8.80 -11.69 1.39
N TYR A 93 9.87 -12.44 1.61
CA TYR A 93 10.45 -12.60 2.94
C TYR A 93 11.37 -11.46 3.36
N TYR A 94 11.97 -10.72 2.42
CA TYR A 94 12.87 -9.62 2.79
C TYR A 94 12.16 -8.53 3.60
N GLY A 95 10.99 -8.06 3.13
CA GLY A 95 10.19 -7.08 3.86
C GLY A 95 9.75 -7.59 5.24
N LYS A 96 9.35 -8.86 5.32
CA LYS A 96 8.95 -9.51 6.58
C LYS A 96 10.10 -9.59 7.58
N PHE A 97 11.30 -9.99 7.15
CA PHE A 97 12.47 -10.08 8.01
C PHE A 97 12.96 -8.72 8.53
N ILE A 98 12.77 -7.65 7.76
CA ILE A 98 13.05 -6.30 8.26
C ILE A 98 11.98 -5.90 9.28
N HIS A 99 10.71 -6.17 8.98
CA HIS A 99 9.60 -5.77 9.84
C HIS A 99 9.64 -6.47 11.21
N GLU A 100 9.71 -7.80 11.21
CA GLU A 100 9.65 -8.65 12.43
C GLU A 100 11.05 -8.90 13.03
N GLY A 101 12.11 -8.63 12.29
CA GLY A 101 13.46 -9.04 12.65
C GLY A 101 13.71 -10.54 12.44
N THR A 102 14.90 -10.99 12.84
CA THR A 102 15.26 -12.40 12.85
C THR A 102 16.02 -12.74 14.13
N LYS A 103 15.97 -14.00 14.55
CA LYS A 103 16.78 -14.50 15.68
C LYS A 103 18.26 -14.13 15.49
N ASP A 104 18.94 -13.86 16.61
CA ASP A 104 20.37 -13.57 16.67
C ASP A 104 21.05 -14.58 17.63
N PRO A 105 21.98 -15.43 17.15
CA PRO A 105 22.36 -15.59 15.75
C PRO A 105 21.25 -16.25 14.93
N ARG A 106 21.14 -15.86 13.64
CA ARG A 106 20.29 -16.55 12.68
C ARG A 106 21.01 -17.81 12.25
N LEU A 107 20.49 -18.95 12.70
CA LEU A 107 20.99 -20.27 12.36
C LEU A 107 20.32 -20.84 11.11
N SER A 108 21.04 -21.71 10.41
CA SER A 108 20.43 -22.53 9.36
C SER A 108 19.45 -23.56 9.94
N ARG A 109 18.55 -24.08 9.11
CA ARG A 109 17.72 -25.23 9.49
C ARG A 109 18.57 -26.50 9.46
N LYS A 110 18.32 -27.42 10.42
CA LYS A 110 19.03 -28.69 10.67
C LYS A 110 19.72 -29.25 9.41
N GLY A 111 21.05 -29.26 9.41
CA GLY A 111 21.90 -29.86 8.37
C GLY A 111 22.13 -29.04 7.10
N LYS A 112 21.50 -27.87 6.93
CA LYS A 112 21.68 -27.01 5.73
C LYS A 112 22.58 -25.82 6.03
N MET A 113 23.14 -25.19 5.01
CA MET A 113 23.87 -23.92 5.11
C MET A 113 22.96 -22.75 4.71
N LEU A 114 23.19 -21.57 5.30
CA LEU A 114 22.62 -20.34 4.77
C LEU A 114 23.39 -19.96 3.50
N VAL A 115 22.67 -19.49 2.48
CA VAL A 115 23.25 -19.11 1.19
C VAL A 115 22.96 -17.63 0.94
N PHE A 116 24.01 -16.87 0.67
CA PHE A 116 23.95 -15.46 0.31
C PHE A 116 24.65 -15.23 -1.02
N GLU A 117 24.32 -14.14 -1.70
CA GLU A 117 24.98 -13.71 -2.91
C GLU A 117 25.82 -12.46 -2.58
N ASN A 118 27.09 -12.45 -2.97
CA ASN A 118 27.97 -11.29 -2.77
C ASN A 118 27.73 -10.23 -3.87
N LYS A 119 28.50 -9.12 -3.84
CA LYS A 119 28.37 -8.04 -4.83
C LYS A 119 28.71 -8.49 -6.26
N GLN A 120 29.51 -9.54 -6.43
CA GLN A 120 29.93 -10.10 -7.71
C GLN A 120 29.02 -11.24 -8.19
N GLY A 121 27.98 -11.61 -7.44
CA GLY A 121 27.05 -12.68 -7.79
C GLY A 121 27.45 -14.08 -7.28
N GLU A 122 28.54 -14.18 -6.53
CA GLU A 122 29.04 -15.46 -6.01
C GLU A 122 28.26 -15.90 -4.78
N LYS A 123 28.04 -17.21 -4.67
CA LYS A 123 27.31 -17.81 -3.54
C LYS A 123 28.24 -18.05 -2.35
N ILE A 124 27.90 -17.45 -1.21
CA ILE A 124 28.58 -17.63 0.07
C ILE A 124 27.74 -18.54 0.96
N PHE A 125 28.35 -19.59 1.50
CA PHE A 125 27.72 -20.58 2.38
C PHE A 125 28.20 -20.39 3.82
N VAL A 126 27.28 -20.18 4.77
CA VAL A 126 27.61 -19.97 6.19
C VAL A 126 26.69 -20.75 7.13
N ARG A 127 27.21 -21.16 8.29
CA ARG A 127 26.44 -21.89 9.32
C ARG A 127 25.51 -20.96 10.11
N SER A 128 25.96 -19.74 10.36
CA SER A 128 25.24 -18.72 11.13
C SER A 128 25.58 -17.32 10.64
N VAL A 129 24.63 -16.40 10.82
CA VAL A 129 24.86 -14.96 10.62
C VAL A 129 24.26 -14.19 11.79
N LYS A 130 24.71 -12.95 12.00
CA LYS A 130 24.06 -12.04 12.92
C LYS A 130 22.59 -11.84 12.51
N GLY A 131 21.70 -11.86 13.49
CA GLY A 131 20.28 -11.57 13.30
C GLY A 131 20.04 -10.11 12.89
N ILE A 132 18.83 -9.86 12.37
CA ILE A 132 18.37 -8.52 12.04
C ILE A 132 17.44 -8.05 13.15
N ARG A 133 17.69 -6.87 13.71
CA ARG A 133 16.76 -6.24 14.67
C ARG A 133 15.47 -5.84 13.95
N ALA A 134 14.32 -6.10 14.58
CA ALA A 134 13.03 -5.70 14.06
C ALA A 134 12.98 -4.18 13.81
N THR A 135 12.50 -3.79 12.64
CA THR A 135 12.17 -2.41 12.28
C THR A 135 10.74 -2.41 11.75
N PRO A 136 9.72 -2.31 12.62
CA PRO A 136 8.32 -2.45 12.24
C PRO A 136 7.80 -1.22 11.47
N PHE A 137 8.34 -0.98 10.27
CA PHE A 137 8.18 0.25 9.49
C PHE A 137 6.74 0.54 9.04
N LEU A 138 5.85 -0.46 9.00
CA LEU A 138 4.43 -0.26 8.70
C LEU A 138 3.65 0.17 9.94
N GLU A 139 3.94 -0.42 11.09
CA GLU A 139 3.31 -0.09 12.38
C GLU A 139 3.70 1.33 12.77
N MET A 140 4.99 1.62 12.79
CA MET A 140 5.46 2.98 13.03
C MET A 140 4.83 4.01 12.06
N ALA A 141 4.62 3.64 10.79
CA ALA A 141 3.98 4.53 9.81
C ALA A 141 2.48 4.71 10.09
N TYR A 142 1.81 3.65 10.53
CA TYR A 142 0.43 3.73 11.00
C TYR A 142 0.32 4.65 12.20
N ASP A 143 1.16 4.49 13.21
CA ASP A 143 1.13 5.31 14.44
C ASP A 143 1.35 6.81 14.13
N GLU A 144 2.22 7.14 13.17
CA GLU A 144 2.51 8.54 12.81
C GLU A 144 1.42 9.18 11.95
N SER A 145 0.76 8.42 11.07
CA SER A 145 -0.06 8.98 10.00
C SER A 145 -1.49 8.45 9.91
N GLY A 146 -1.86 7.50 10.78
CA GLY A 146 -3.17 6.85 10.80
C GLY A 146 -4.30 7.84 11.01
N GLU A 147 -4.19 8.70 12.02
CA GLU A 147 -5.18 9.76 12.28
C GLU A 147 -5.30 10.71 11.09
N ARG A 148 -4.16 11.16 10.55
CA ARG A 148 -4.14 12.04 9.37
C ARG A 148 -4.83 11.41 8.17
N THR A 149 -4.65 10.10 7.96
CA THR A 149 -5.33 9.35 6.89
C THR A 149 -6.85 9.33 7.07
N ILE A 150 -7.34 9.26 8.31
CA ILE A 150 -8.79 9.32 8.60
C ILE A 150 -9.30 10.75 8.36
N THR A 151 -8.61 11.76 8.88
CA THR A 151 -9.04 13.16 8.80
C THR A 151 -9.17 13.65 7.37
N ILE A 152 -8.21 13.33 6.49
CA ILE A 152 -8.23 13.82 5.09
C ILE A 152 -9.19 13.04 4.18
N PHE A 153 -9.80 11.95 4.66
CA PHE A 153 -10.63 11.10 3.81
C PHE A 153 -11.85 11.86 3.25
N GLY A 154 -12.49 12.71 4.05
CA GLY A 154 -13.64 13.50 3.61
C GLY A 154 -13.31 14.43 2.45
N ASP A 155 -12.17 15.12 2.53
CA ASP A 155 -11.68 16.02 1.49
C ASP A 155 -11.30 15.24 0.22
N GLU A 156 -10.64 14.10 0.38
CA GLU A 156 -10.27 13.22 -0.73
C GLU A 156 -11.48 12.58 -1.41
N LEU A 157 -12.55 12.29 -0.66
CA LEU A 157 -13.81 11.82 -1.22
C LEU A 157 -14.48 12.93 -2.04
N THR A 158 -14.56 14.14 -1.49
CA THR A 158 -15.11 15.32 -2.17
C THR A 158 -14.37 15.54 -3.50
N SER A 159 -13.04 15.60 -3.44
CA SER A 159 -12.18 15.73 -4.62
C SER A 159 -12.35 14.57 -5.62
N ALA A 160 -12.56 13.34 -5.14
CA ALA A 160 -12.77 12.18 -6.01
C ALA A 160 -14.12 12.24 -6.73
N VAL A 161 -15.18 12.67 -6.05
CA VAL A 161 -16.51 12.89 -6.64
C VAL A 161 -16.45 14.02 -7.67
N GLU A 162 -15.85 15.17 -7.34
CA GLU A 162 -15.68 16.29 -8.27
C GLU A 162 -14.97 15.87 -9.57
N ARG A 163 -13.80 15.22 -9.44
CA ARG A 163 -13.06 14.70 -10.60
C ARG A 163 -13.88 13.72 -11.43
N TYR A 164 -14.70 12.89 -10.77
CA TYR A 164 -15.57 11.96 -11.46
C TYR A 164 -16.68 12.70 -12.21
N VAL A 165 -17.35 13.65 -11.55
CA VAL A 165 -18.41 14.46 -12.15
C VAL A 165 -17.88 15.22 -13.37
N GLN A 166 -16.77 15.96 -13.23
CA GLN A 166 -16.17 16.72 -14.33
C GLN A 166 -15.79 15.83 -15.54
N LYS A 167 -15.33 14.60 -15.26
CA LYS A 167 -14.94 13.66 -16.32
C LYS A 167 -16.14 13.07 -17.07
N HIS A 168 -17.24 12.81 -16.37
CA HIS A 168 -18.37 12.05 -16.91
C HIS A 168 -19.59 12.91 -17.26
N PHE A 169 -19.70 14.10 -16.67
CA PHE A 169 -20.78 15.06 -16.88
C PHE A 169 -20.13 16.37 -17.37
N LYS A 170 -20.32 16.70 -18.65
CA LYS A 170 -19.69 17.87 -19.28
C LYS A 170 -20.23 19.17 -18.67
N PRO A 171 -19.36 20.18 -18.38
CA PRO A 171 -19.84 21.52 -18.05
C PRO A 171 -20.54 22.15 -19.25
N VAL A 172 -21.68 22.78 -19.02
CA VAL A 172 -22.33 23.64 -20.02
C VAL A 172 -21.47 24.89 -20.12
N LYS A 173 -20.86 25.15 -21.29
CA LYS A 173 -20.32 26.47 -21.57
C LYS A 173 -21.52 27.41 -21.67
N GLY A 174 -21.65 28.30 -20.67
CA GLY A 174 -22.47 29.50 -20.81
C GLY A 174 -21.91 30.41 -21.89
#